data_AF-A0A0P0CWG3-F1
#
_entry.id   AF-A0A0P0CWG3-F1
#
_cell.length_a   1.000
_cell.length_b   1.000
_cell.length_c   1.000
_cell.angle_alpha   90.00
_cell.angle_beta   90.00
_cell.angle_gamma   90.00
#
_symmetry.space_group_name_H-M   'P 1'
#
loop_
_entity.id
_entity.type
_entity.pdbx_description
1 polymer ?
#
loop_
_entity_poly.entity_id
_entity_poly.type
_entity_poly.pdbx_seq_one_letter_code
_entity_poly.pdbx_strand_id
1 'polypeptide(L)'
;MKNSSYYIVFLWFVIGLYFGIGGLAQINLESTLQSLQRDKDKLMKEKVNAEYRGIYIDNKYELKYYLEVKSVRKIFPWTYDIPRFIGLIITAFSFGLLGALIGLIKDIAILNKPLNGLKYWSIPILGILTGLIVLGLSYTIPTVLTTNEANIRSTSLVFLCLFGGIYTEIFFDKLMRYMDKFFL
;
A
#
# COMPACT_ATOMS: atom_id res chain seq x y z
N MET A 1 -5.55 -11.29 -31.54
CA MET A 1 -5.83 -11.03 -30.11
C MET A 1 -4.60 -11.04 -29.17
N LYS A 2 -3.43 -11.58 -29.55
CA LYS A 2 -2.22 -11.65 -28.67
C LYS A 2 -1.78 -10.30 -28.07
N ASN A 3 -1.92 -9.19 -28.79
CA ASN A 3 -1.44 -7.89 -28.31
C ASN A 3 -2.30 -7.31 -27.17
N SER A 4 -3.58 -7.68 -27.08
CA SER A 4 -4.52 -7.09 -26.11
C SER A 4 -4.18 -7.44 -24.66
N SER A 5 -3.64 -8.64 -24.40
CA SER A 5 -3.38 -9.11 -23.03
C SER A 5 -2.21 -8.36 -22.36
N TYR A 6 -1.20 -7.97 -23.12
CA TYR A 6 -0.07 -7.19 -22.60
C TYR A 6 -0.50 -5.81 -22.10
N TYR A 7 -1.40 -5.14 -22.84
CA TYR A 7 -1.92 -3.84 -22.42
C TYR A 7 -2.71 -3.95 -21.11
N ILE A 8 -3.46 -5.03 -20.91
CA ILE A 8 -4.21 -5.25 -19.68
C ILE A 8 -3.26 -5.46 -18.49
N VAL A 9 -2.22 -6.30 -18.65
CA VAL A 9 -1.22 -6.51 -17.59
C VAL A 9 -0.47 -5.21 -17.27
N PHE A 10 -0.10 -4.44 -18.30
CA PHE A 10 0.53 -3.14 -18.12
C PHE A 10 -0.38 -2.14 -17.41
N LEU A 11 -1.67 -2.10 -17.76
CA LEU A 11 -2.67 -1.27 -17.09
C LEU A 11 -2.76 -1.63 -15.60
N TRP A 12 -2.86 -2.92 -15.27
CA TRP A 12 -2.86 -3.38 -13.89
C TRP A 12 -1.60 -2.96 -13.14
N PHE A 13 -0.43 -3.02 -13.79
CA PHE A 13 0.82 -2.60 -13.19
C PHE A 13 0.83 -1.10 -12.89
N VAL A 14 0.42 -0.26 -13.83
CA VAL A 14 0.36 1.21 -13.65
C VAL A 14 -0.64 1.58 -12.56
N ILE A 15 -1.83 0.96 -12.56
CA ILE A 15 -2.86 1.17 -11.52
C ILE A 15 -2.31 0.76 -10.15
N GLY A 16 -1.78 -0.46 -10.02
CA GLY A 16 -1.22 -0.96 -8.76
C GLY A 16 -0.08 -0.09 -8.24
N LEU A 17 0.80 0.39 -9.12
CA LEU A 17 1.91 1.25 -8.73
C LEU A 17 1.44 2.63 -8.29
N TYR A 18 0.51 3.25 -9.03
CA TYR A 18 -0.04 4.56 -8.69
C TYR A 18 -0.78 4.54 -7.35
N PHE A 19 -1.71 3.60 -7.16
CA PHE A 19 -2.48 3.49 -5.91
C PHE A 19 -1.63 2.98 -4.74
N GLY A 20 -0.68 2.08 -4.99
CA GLY A 20 0.23 1.56 -3.97
C GLY A 20 1.17 2.64 -3.42
N ILE A 21 1.81 3.41 -4.30
CA ILE A 21 2.68 4.52 -3.88
C ILE A 21 1.85 5.62 -3.22
N GLY A 22 0.69 5.98 -3.77
CA GLY A 22 -0.16 7.01 -3.18
C GLY A 22 -0.67 6.63 -1.79
N GLY A 23 -1.13 5.39 -1.59
CA GLY A 23 -1.55 4.88 -0.28
C GLY A 23 -0.37 4.88 0.72
N LEU A 24 0.81 4.43 0.30
CA LEU A 24 2.01 4.47 1.14
C LEU A 24 2.42 5.91 1.50
N ALA A 25 2.36 6.82 0.53
CA ALA A 25 2.67 8.24 0.74
C ALA A 25 1.69 8.88 1.74
N GLN A 26 0.41 8.54 1.67
CA GLN A 26 -0.60 8.99 2.64
C GLN A 26 -0.26 8.51 4.05
N ILE A 27 0.03 7.21 4.23
CA ILE A 27 0.30 6.64 5.54
C ILE A 27 1.56 7.27 6.16
N ASN A 28 2.59 7.46 5.34
CA ASN A 28 3.82 8.13 5.76
C ASN A 28 3.56 9.60 6.11
N LEU A 29 2.78 10.32 5.29
CA LEU A 29 2.39 11.71 5.56
C LEU A 29 1.70 11.81 6.91
N GLU A 30 0.72 10.95 7.20
CA GLU A 30 0.01 11.00 8.47
C GLU A 30 0.92 10.70 9.67
N SER A 31 1.86 9.76 9.53
CA SER A 31 2.87 9.52 10.57
C SER A 31 3.79 10.73 10.80
N THR A 32 4.17 11.45 9.73
CA THR A 32 4.95 12.68 9.79
C THR A 32 4.13 13.82 10.41
N LEU A 33 2.85 13.93 10.08
CA LEU A 33 1.97 14.92 10.68
C LEU A 33 1.77 14.65 12.18
N GLN A 34 1.64 13.40 12.59
CA GLN A 34 1.58 13.02 14.00
C GLN A 34 2.87 13.35 14.75
N SER A 35 4.04 13.18 14.14
CA SER A 35 5.31 13.58 14.77
C SER A 35 5.45 15.11 14.86
N LEU A 36 5.08 15.84 13.81
CA LEU A 36 5.02 17.31 13.82
C LEU A 36 4.06 17.83 14.90
N GLN A 37 2.92 17.16 15.10
CA GLN A 37 1.95 17.50 16.15
C GLN A 37 2.55 17.38 17.55
N ARG A 38 3.39 16.37 17.80
CA ARG A 38 4.08 16.18 19.09
C ARG A 38 5.09 17.28 19.36
N ASP A 39 5.77 17.76 18.30
CA ASP A 39 6.77 18.82 18.39
C ASP A 39 6.16 20.24 18.20
N LYS A 40 4.83 20.35 18.14
CA LYS A 40 4.13 21.59 17.78
C LYS A 40 4.57 22.79 18.62
N ASP A 41 4.56 22.65 19.94
CA ASP A 41 4.89 23.76 20.86
C ASP A 41 6.33 24.23 20.73
N LYS A 42 7.25 23.33 20.35
CA LYS A 42 8.65 23.67 20.07
C LYS A 42 8.77 24.39 18.73
N LEU A 43 8.16 23.85 17.68
CA LEU A 43 8.25 24.35 16.32
C LEU A 43 7.50 25.67 16.12
N MET A 44 6.43 25.93 16.87
CA MET A 44 5.71 27.21 16.85
C MET A 44 6.52 28.36 17.45
N LYS A 45 7.43 28.09 18.39
CA LYS A 45 8.31 29.11 18.99
C LYS A 45 9.47 29.49 18.07
N GLU A 46 9.85 28.61 17.15
CA GLU A 46 10.86 28.87 16.13
C GLU A 46 10.24 29.72 15.00
N LYS A 47 10.43 31.04 15.09
CA LYS A 47 9.99 31.97 14.04
C LYS A 47 10.77 31.73 12.75
N VAL A 48 10.04 31.67 11.65
CA VAL A 48 10.60 31.63 10.31
C VAL A 48 9.84 32.68 9.53
N ASN A 49 10.53 33.64 8.92
CA ASN A 49 9.89 34.62 8.03
C ASN A 49 10.04 34.10 6.61
N ALA A 50 9.13 33.24 6.16
CA ALA A 50 9.14 32.69 4.81
C ALA A 50 7.87 33.09 4.08
N GLU A 51 8.03 33.73 2.91
CA GLU A 51 6.94 33.94 1.97
C GLU A 51 6.98 32.83 0.92
N TYR A 52 5.89 32.09 0.78
CA TYR A 52 5.79 31.03 -0.20
C TYR A 52 4.53 31.21 -1.06
N ARG A 53 4.70 31.70 -2.29
CA ARG A 53 3.60 31.98 -3.24
C ARG A 53 2.52 32.92 -2.67
N GLY A 54 2.93 34.00 -2.01
CA GLY A 54 2.02 35.00 -1.43
C GLY A 54 1.36 34.59 -0.11
N ILE A 55 1.74 33.44 0.46
CA ILE A 55 1.36 33.04 1.83
C ILE A 55 2.53 33.38 2.74
N TYR A 56 2.27 34.23 3.74
CA TYR A 56 3.20 34.48 4.83
C TYR A 56 3.10 33.35 5.85
N ILE A 57 4.24 32.73 6.13
CA ILE A 57 4.37 31.68 7.13
C ILE A 57 5.34 32.18 8.18
N ASP A 58 4.85 32.31 9.41
CA ASP A 58 5.58 32.98 10.52
C ASP A 58 6.31 32.00 11.45
N ASN A 59 6.01 30.71 11.34
CA ASN A 59 6.60 29.69 12.20
C ASN A 59 7.02 28.44 11.42
N LYS A 60 8.02 27.74 11.99
CA LYS A 60 8.61 26.54 11.37
C LYS A 60 7.62 25.38 11.28
N TYR A 61 6.66 25.29 12.19
CA TYR A 61 5.63 24.25 12.18
C TYR A 61 4.77 24.34 10.91
N GLU A 62 4.20 25.51 10.63
CA GLU A 62 3.36 25.75 9.45
C GLU A 62 4.14 25.54 8.16
N LEU A 63 5.40 25.97 8.11
CA LEU A 63 6.24 25.77 6.93
C LEU A 63 6.43 24.27 6.64
N LYS A 64 6.79 23.49 7.67
CA LYS A 64 6.97 22.04 7.53
C LYS A 64 5.67 21.34 7.16
N TYR A 65 4.59 21.65 7.86
CA TYR A 65 3.26 21.10 7.58
C TYR A 65 2.87 21.34 6.12
N TYR A 66 3.01 22.59 5.66
CA TYR A 66 2.66 22.98 4.31
C TYR A 66 3.51 22.26 3.26
N LEU A 67 4.83 22.18 3.44
CA LEU A 67 5.73 21.52 2.50
C LEU A 67 5.43 20.02 2.37
N GLU A 68 5.21 19.33 3.49
CA GLU A 68 4.89 17.90 3.52
C GLU A 68 3.56 17.62 2.82
N VAL A 69 2.48 18.31 3.23
CA VAL A 69 1.14 18.11 2.66
C VAL A 69 1.10 18.47 1.17
N LYS A 70 1.75 19.57 0.78
CA LYS A 70 1.75 20.03 -0.62
C LYS A 70 2.41 19.03 -1.56
N SER A 71 3.52 18.42 -1.15
CA SER A 71 4.26 17.49 -1.99
C SER A 71 3.41 16.26 -2.36
N VAL A 72 2.75 15.66 -1.36
CA VAL A 72 1.88 14.50 -1.54
C VAL A 72 0.61 14.89 -2.30
N ARG A 73 -0.06 15.97 -1.89
CA ARG A 73 -1.31 16.43 -2.52
C ARG A 73 -1.16 16.75 -4.01
N LYS A 74 0.01 17.24 -4.43
CA LYS A 74 0.28 17.55 -5.85
C LYS A 74 0.28 16.29 -6.72
N ILE A 75 0.77 15.17 -6.19
CA ILE A 75 0.96 13.92 -6.96
C ILE A 75 -0.25 12.99 -6.77
N PHE A 76 -0.78 12.92 -5.55
CA PHE A 76 -1.87 12.03 -5.16
C PHE A 76 -2.99 12.82 -4.47
N PRO A 77 -3.77 13.62 -5.21
CA PRO A 77 -4.79 14.48 -4.60
C PRO A 77 -5.87 13.68 -3.85
N TRP A 78 -6.18 12.47 -4.32
CA TRP A 78 -7.18 11.58 -3.73
C TRP A 78 -6.83 11.10 -2.31
N THR A 79 -5.56 11.17 -1.90
CA THR A 79 -5.15 10.66 -0.58
C THR A 79 -5.59 11.57 0.56
N TYR A 80 -5.99 12.81 0.27
CA TYR A 80 -6.30 13.80 1.30
C TYR A 80 -7.68 13.61 1.92
N ASP A 81 -8.65 13.13 1.12
CA ASP A 81 -10.04 13.02 1.53
C ASP A 81 -10.38 11.66 2.17
N ILE A 82 -9.42 10.74 2.19
CA ILE A 82 -9.63 9.37 2.67
C ILE A 82 -9.04 9.15 4.08
N PRO A 83 -9.73 8.38 4.95
CA PRO A 83 -9.17 7.99 6.23
C PRO A 83 -7.92 7.10 6.09
N ARG A 84 -7.03 7.13 7.09
CA ARG A 84 -5.81 6.30 7.16
C ARG A 84 -6.04 4.83 6.83
N PHE A 85 -7.10 4.28 7.41
CA PHE A 85 -7.47 2.87 7.27
C PHE A 85 -7.77 2.51 5.81
N ILE A 86 -8.43 3.40 5.08
CA ILE A 86 -8.67 3.22 3.65
C ILE A 86 -7.35 3.28 2.86
N GLY A 87 -6.42 4.16 3.24
CA GLY A 87 -5.07 4.20 2.69
C GLY A 87 -4.32 2.88 2.85
N LEU A 88 -4.43 2.25 4.02
CA LEU A 88 -3.85 0.92 4.30
C LEU A 88 -4.48 -0.19 3.44
N ILE A 89 -5.81 -0.19 3.28
CA ILE A 89 -6.49 -1.16 2.41
C ILE A 89 -6.04 -0.99 0.96
N ILE A 90 -6.03 0.24 0.44
CA ILE A 90 -5.60 0.54 -0.94
C ILE A 90 -4.15 0.11 -1.14
N THR A 91 -3.28 0.38 -0.17
CA THR A 91 -1.88 -0.07 -0.17
C THR A 91 -1.81 -1.59 -0.24
N ALA A 92 -2.50 -2.30 0.64
CA ALA A 92 -2.50 -3.76 0.70
C ALA A 92 -3.01 -4.39 -0.61
N PHE A 93 -4.12 -3.89 -1.16
CA PHE A 93 -4.66 -4.29 -2.46
C PHE A 93 -3.63 -4.10 -3.57
N SER A 94 -3.03 -2.91 -3.62
CA SER A 94 -2.10 -2.52 -4.67
C SER A 94 -0.82 -3.35 -4.64
N PHE A 95 -0.25 -3.61 -3.47
CA PHE A 95 0.96 -4.43 -3.35
C PHE A 95 0.68 -5.92 -3.53
N GLY A 96 -0.49 -6.42 -3.11
CA GLY A 96 -0.95 -7.77 -3.43
C GLY A 96 -1.11 -7.98 -4.94
N LEU A 97 -1.73 -7.01 -5.62
CA LEU A 97 -1.84 -6.95 -7.08
C LEU A 97 -0.46 -6.97 -7.74
N LEU A 98 0.43 -6.05 -7.36
CA LEU A 98 1.78 -5.95 -7.92
C LEU A 98 2.58 -7.25 -7.70
N GLY A 99 2.44 -7.87 -6.53
CA GLY A 99 3.03 -9.17 -6.25
C GLY A 99 2.55 -10.23 -7.24
N ALA A 100 1.25 -10.34 -7.45
CA ALA A 100 0.68 -11.30 -8.40
C ALA A 100 1.11 -11.02 -9.86
N LEU A 101 1.26 -9.75 -10.24
CA LEU A 101 1.81 -9.37 -11.55
C LEU A 101 3.28 -9.77 -11.69
N ILE A 102 4.10 -9.60 -10.64
CA ILE A 102 5.48 -10.09 -10.63
C ILE A 102 5.50 -11.62 -10.79
N GLY A 103 4.61 -12.34 -10.10
CA GLY A 103 4.42 -13.77 -10.26
C GLY A 103 4.08 -14.17 -11.71
N LEU A 104 3.17 -13.45 -12.35
CA LEU A 104 2.85 -13.63 -13.77
C LEU A 104 4.04 -13.37 -14.69
N ILE A 105 4.79 -12.29 -14.46
CA ILE A 105 5.99 -11.97 -15.24
C ILE A 105 7.02 -13.08 -15.09
N LYS A 106 7.24 -13.59 -13.87
CA LYS A 106 8.11 -14.74 -13.60
C LYS A 106 7.68 -15.97 -14.39
N ASP A 107 6.39 -16.27 -14.42
CA ASP A 107 5.84 -17.42 -15.14
C ASP A 107 5.98 -17.30 -16.67
N ILE A 108 5.92 -16.08 -17.21
CA ILE A 108 6.16 -15.81 -18.63
C ILE A 108 7.65 -15.89 -18.96
N ALA A 109 8.48 -15.18 -18.20
CA ALA A 109 9.89 -14.96 -18.52
C ALA A 109 10.78 -16.16 -18.18
N ILE A 110 10.49 -16.88 -17.09
CA ILE A 110 11.31 -17.99 -16.60
C ILE A 110 10.72 -19.33 -17.04
N LEU A 111 9.40 -19.50 -16.90
CA LEU A 111 8.75 -20.79 -17.17
C LEU A 111 8.20 -20.90 -18.60
N ASN A 112 8.38 -19.86 -19.45
CA ASN A 112 7.94 -19.82 -20.85
C ASN A 112 6.46 -20.22 -21.04
N LYS A 113 5.60 -19.96 -20.05
CA LYS A 113 4.17 -20.31 -20.15
C LYS A 113 3.49 -19.42 -21.20
N PRO A 114 2.67 -19.98 -22.11
CA PRO A 114 1.98 -19.19 -23.12
C PRO A 114 0.92 -18.29 -22.49
N LEU A 115 0.91 -17.01 -22.86
CA LEU A 115 -0.03 -16.00 -22.36
C LEU A 115 -1.51 -16.32 -22.56
N ASN A 116 -1.85 -17.07 -23.61
CA ASN A 116 -3.23 -17.49 -23.86
C ASN A 116 -3.77 -18.47 -22.79
N GLY A 117 -2.88 -19.13 -22.03
CA GLY A 117 -3.24 -19.99 -20.90
C GLY A 117 -3.15 -19.30 -19.53
N LEU A 118 -2.68 -18.04 -19.49
CA LEU A 118 -2.55 -17.30 -18.23
C LEU A 118 -3.87 -16.63 -17.87
N LYS A 119 -4.30 -16.80 -16.62
CA LYS A 119 -5.50 -16.16 -16.07
C LYS A 119 -5.19 -14.70 -15.69
N TYR A 120 -4.89 -13.86 -16.68
CA TYR A 120 -4.48 -12.45 -16.49
C TYR A 120 -5.56 -11.55 -15.88
N TRP A 121 -6.79 -12.04 -15.70
CA TRP A 121 -7.81 -11.40 -14.87
C TRP A 121 -7.86 -11.99 -13.46
N SER A 122 -7.94 -13.32 -13.35
CA SER A 122 -8.13 -13.98 -12.06
C SER A 122 -6.91 -13.85 -11.14
N ILE A 123 -5.69 -13.94 -11.68
CA ILE A 123 -4.46 -13.88 -10.86
C ILE A 123 -4.26 -12.50 -10.22
N PRO A 124 -4.39 -11.37 -10.96
CA PRO A 124 -4.38 -10.04 -10.35
C PRO A 124 -5.43 -9.85 -9.25
N ILE A 125 -6.67 -10.28 -9.50
CA ILE A 125 -7.76 -10.22 -8.52
C ILE A 125 -7.43 -11.06 -7.27
N LEU A 126 -6.89 -12.27 -7.47
CA LEU A 126 -6.46 -13.13 -6.39
C LEU A 126 -5.34 -12.46 -5.58
N GLY A 127 -4.39 -11.79 -6.24
CA GLY A 127 -3.37 -10.97 -5.59
C GLY A 127 -3.93 -9.85 -4.71
N ILE A 128 -4.94 -9.12 -5.19
CA ILE A 128 -5.65 -8.09 -4.41
C ILE A 128 -6.23 -8.70 -3.13
N LEU A 129 -6.93 -9.85 -3.26
CA LEU A 129 -7.52 -10.56 -2.12
C LEU A 129 -6.44 -11.09 -1.16
N THR A 130 -5.32 -11.61 -1.68
CA THR A 130 -4.18 -12.00 -0.85
C THR A 130 -3.66 -10.81 -0.04
N GLY A 131 -3.53 -9.63 -0.67
CA GLY A 131 -3.15 -8.40 0.02
C GLY A 131 -4.07 -8.08 1.20
N LEU A 132 -5.38 -8.20 1.02
CA LEU A 132 -6.37 -8.02 2.09
C LEU A 132 -6.21 -9.03 3.21
N ILE A 133 -6.06 -10.32 2.88
CA ILE A 133 -5.91 -11.38 3.88
C ILE A 133 -4.64 -11.15 4.69
N VAL A 134 -3.54 -10.79 4.03
CA VAL A 134 -2.28 -10.44 4.68
C VAL A 134 -2.46 -9.25 5.62
N LEU A 135 -3.18 -8.21 5.20
CA LEU A 135 -3.52 -7.08 6.06
C LEU A 135 -4.31 -7.53 7.30
N GLY A 136 -5.38 -8.31 7.09
CA GLY A 136 -6.20 -8.85 8.17
C GLY A 136 -5.38 -9.66 9.17
N LEU A 137 -4.59 -10.63 8.68
CA LEU A 137 -3.70 -11.44 9.52
C LEU A 137 -2.69 -10.58 10.28
N SER A 138 -2.16 -9.53 9.65
CA SER A 138 -1.18 -8.64 10.29
C SER A 138 -1.79 -7.86 11.47
N TYR A 139 -3.10 -7.62 11.47
CA TYR A 139 -3.82 -7.04 12.60
C TYR A 139 -4.31 -8.09 13.60
N THR A 140 -4.89 -9.20 13.13
CA THR A 140 -5.49 -10.21 14.00
C THR A 140 -4.43 -10.98 14.80
N ILE A 141 -3.28 -11.33 14.20
CA ILE A 141 -2.25 -12.12 14.89
C ILE A 141 -1.74 -11.39 16.14
N PRO A 142 -1.30 -10.12 16.07
CA PRO A 142 -0.88 -9.42 17.27
C PRO A 142 -1.99 -9.22 18.30
N THR A 143 -3.23 -8.94 17.86
CA THR A 143 -4.37 -8.77 18.77
C THR A 143 -4.71 -10.06 19.54
N VAL A 144 -4.50 -11.23 18.93
CA VAL A 144 -4.70 -12.52 19.60
C VAL A 144 -3.53 -12.85 20.53
N LEU A 145 -2.29 -12.50 20.15
CA LEU A 145 -1.08 -12.85 20.89
C LEU A 145 -0.72 -11.87 22.00
N THR A 146 -1.18 -10.62 21.92
CA THR A 146 -0.81 -9.54 22.82
C THR A 146 -2.02 -8.66 23.17
N THR A 147 -2.09 -8.19 24.41
CA THR A 147 -3.14 -7.26 24.88
C THR A 147 -2.92 -5.80 24.49
N ASN A 148 -1.79 -5.47 23.84
CA ASN A 148 -1.47 -4.11 23.42
C ASN A 148 -1.82 -3.91 21.94
N GLU A 149 -2.27 -2.71 21.59
CA GLU A 149 -2.47 -2.31 20.19
C GLU A 149 -1.14 -2.38 19.44
N ALA A 150 -1.01 -3.37 18.54
CA ALA A 150 0.18 -3.51 17.72
C ALA A 150 0.16 -2.46 16.60
N ASN A 151 1.20 -1.62 16.57
CA ASN A 151 1.37 -0.65 15.50
C ASN A 151 2.12 -1.32 14.34
N ILE A 152 1.38 -1.70 13.30
CA ILE A 152 1.96 -2.35 12.12
C ILE A 152 2.80 -1.32 11.35
N ARG A 153 4.09 -1.63 11.16
CA ARG A 153 4.96 -0.83 10.30
C ARG A 153 4.51 -0.99 8.85
N SER A 154 4.17 0.12 8.21
CA SER A 154 3.66 0.16 6.83
C SER A 154 4.61 -0.47 5.82
N THR A 155 5.92 -0.36 6.04
CA THR A 155 6.94 -1.02 5.21
C THR A 155 6.86 -2.55 5.28
N SER A 156 6.71 -3.12 6.47
CA SER A 156 6.55 -4.57 6.66
C SER A 156 5.29 -5.08 5.97
N LEU A 157 4.18 -4.34 6.09
CA LEU A 157 2.93 -4.68 5.41
C LEU A 157 3.11 -4.70 3.88
N VAL A 158 3.76 -3.69 3.31
CA VAL A 158 4.05 -3.62 1.86
C VAL A 158 4.80 -4.87 1.39
N PHE A 159 5.87 -5.25 2.10
CA PHE A 159 6.64 -6.44 1.75
C PHE A 159 5.80 -7.72 1.86
N LEU A 160 5.05 -7.88 2.96
CA LEU A 160 4.21 -9.06 3.17
C LEU A 160 3.13 -9.18 2.08
N CYS A 161 2.45 -8.08 1.74
CA CYS A 161 1.44 -8.08 0.68
C CYS A 161 2.07 -8.42 -0.69
N LEU A 162 3.23 -7.86 -1.00
CA LEU A 162 3.95 -8.13 -2.25
C LEU A 162 4.40 -9.59 -2.34
N PHE A 163 5.03 -10.13 -1.29
CA PHE A 163 5.43 -11.54 -1.24
C PHE A 163 4.23 -12.48 -1.28
N GLY A 164 3.16 -12.17 -0.54
CA GLY A 164 1.91 -12.92 -0.59
C GLY A 164 1.35 -12.95 -2.01
N GLY A 165 1.31 -11.80 -2.68
CA GLY A 165 0.88 -11.70 -4.07
C GLY A 165 1.72 -12.54 -5.04
N ILE A 166 3.06 -12.52 -4.93
CA ILE A 166 3.97 -13.31 -5.78
C ILE A 166 3.64 -14.81 -5.71
N TYR A 167 3.24 -15.28 -4.54
CA TYR A 167 2.91 -16.69 -4.28
C TYR A 167 1.40 -16.90 -4.05
N THR A 168 0.54 -16.09 -4.66
CA THR A 168 -0.91 -16.05 -4.36
C THR A 168 -1.59 -17.42 -4.47
N GLU A 169 -1.28 -18.23 -5.48
CA GLU A 169 -1.88 -19.57 -5.66
C GLU A 169 -1.47 -20.52 -4.52
N ILE A 170 -0.19 -20.54 -4.17
CA ILE A 170 0.35 -21.36 -3.07
C ILE A 170 -0.21 -20.87 -1.73
N PHE A 171 -0.33 -19.56 -1.56
CA PHE A 171 -0.87 -18.93 -0.37
C PHE A 171 -2.32 -19.38 -0.13
N PHE A 172 -3.18 -19.29 -1.15
CA PHE A 172 -4.59 -19.70 -1.04
C PHE A 172 -4.75 -21.21 -0.85
N ASP A 173 -4.00 -22.05 -1.57
CA ASP A 173 -4.03 -23.51 -1.36
C ASP A 173 -3.67 -23.88 0.08
N LYS A 174 -2.60 -23.28 0.63
CA LYS A 174 -2.22 -23.50 2.04
C LYS A 174 -3.28 -22.97 3.00
N LEU A 175 -3.82 -21.78 2.75
CA LEU A 175 -4.86 -21.18 3.60
C LEU A 175 -6.10 -22.10 3.68
N MET A 176 -6.58 -22.61 2.54
CA MET A 176 -7.70 -23.54 2.50
C MET A 176 -7.43 -24.80 3.30
N ARG A 177 -6.25 -25.43 3.11
CA ARG A 177 -5.86 -26.62 3.89
C ARG A 177 -5.80 -26.37 5.39
N TYR A 178 -5.41 -25.17 5.83
CA TYR A 178 -5.42 -24.83 7.26
C TYR A 178 -6.84 -24.60 7.77
N MET A 179 -7.71 -23.98 6.97
CA MET A 179 -9.11 -23.77 7.35
C MET A 179 -9.86 -25.09 7.45
N ASP A 180 -9.67 -26.01 6.50
CA ASP A 180 -10.28 -27.34 6.55
C ASP A 180 -9.91 -28.09 7.83
N LYS A 181 -8.65 -27.98 8.28
CA LYS A 181 -8.18 -28.59 9.54
C LYS A 181 -8.71 -27.92 10.81
N PHE A 182 -9.16 -26.68 10.73
CA PHE A 182 -9.62 -25.93 11.90
C PHE A 182 -11.12 -26.11 12.13
N PHE A 183 -11.88 -26.35 11.05
CA PHE A 183 -13.34 -26.52 11.09
C PHE A 183 -13.81 -27.98 11.07
N LEU A 184 -12.90 -28.96 10.92
CA LEU A 184 -13.13 -30.40 11.06
C LEU A 184 -12.46 -30.93 12.34
#